data_AF-A0A9P6ZF35-F1
#
_entry.id   AF-A0A9P6ZF35-F1
#
_cell.length_a   1.000
_cell.length_b   1.000
_cell.length_c   1.000
_cell.angle_alpha   90.00
_cell.angle_beta   90.00
_cell.angle_gamma   90.00
#
_symmetry.space_group_name_H-M   'P 1'
#
loop_
_entity.id
_entity.type
_entity.pdbx_description
1 polymer ?
#
loop_
_entity_poly.entity_id
_entity_poly.type
_entity_poly.pdbx_seq_one_letter_code
_entity_poly.pdbx_strand_id
1 'polypeptide(L)'
;MKSATNYLVSEHDFRNLYELDPAKQITNFCCYVMRPEINPVSPESDGDNRVYVFDLVGSAFLYHQVRYMMAVLFLVGTVLEQSSIISNLMNVFPAESDQSPECQLPLMERKPEYQMANALPLMLYTQPWMSHGKQTM
;
A
#
# COMPACT_ATOMS: atom_id res chain seq x y z
N MET A 1 -0.64 -1.91 13.43
CA MET A 1 -1.20 -1.47 12.13
C MET A 1 -0.77 -0.04 11.75
N LYS A 2 -1.13 1.02 12.50
CA LYS A 2 -0.75 2.42 12.16
C LYS A 2 0.76 2.63 11.92
N SER A 3 1.61 2.13 12.82
CA SER A 3 3.06 2.22 12.65
C SER A 3 3.57 1.56 11.35
N ALA A 4 2.86 0.56 10.85
CA ALA A 4 3.24 -0.20 9.67
C ALA A 4 2.95 0.58 8.38
N THR A 5 1.94 1.46 8.37
CA THR A 5 1.62 2.25 7.17
C THR A 5 2.75 3.22 6.82
N ASN A 6 3.55 3.66 7.80
CA ASN A 6 4.70 4.54 7.58
C ASN A 6 5.75 3.93 6.65
N TYR A 7 5.89 2.61 6.63
CA TYR A 7 6.81 1.93 5.71
C TYR A 7 6.37 2.03 4.25
N LEU A 8 5.09 2.29 3.97
CA LEU A 8 4.58 2.41 2.60
C LEU A 8 4.98 3.74 1.95
N VAL A 9 5.32 4.77 2.73
CA VAL A 9 5.61 6.12 2.21
C VAL A 9 6.89 6.07 1.38
N SER A 10 6.91 6.80 0.26
CA SER A 10 7.95 6.86 -0.78
C SER A 10 7.66 6.00 -2.01
N GLU A 11 8.63 5.98 -2.92
CA GLU A 11 8.60 5.14 -4.12
C GLU A 11 9.19 3.78 -3.79
N HIS A 12 8.44 2.71 -4.08
CA HIS A 12 8.85 1.34 -3.80
C HIS A 12 8.46 0.41 -4.94
N ASP A 13 9.16 -0.73 -5.06
CA ASP A 13 8.74 -1.84 -5.92
C ASP A 13 7.66 -2.68 -5.21
N PHE A 14 6.44 -2.65 -5.74
CA PHE A 14 5.28 -3.31 -5.15
C PHE A 14 4.95 -4.67 -5.79
N ARG A 15 5.89 -5.35 -6.45
CA ARG A 15 5.60 -6.62 -7.14
C ARG A 15 5.18 -7.77 -6.21
N ASN A 16 5.47 -7.70 -4.93
CA ASN A 16 4.99 -8.70 -3.97
C ASN A 16 3.60 -8.34 -3.41
N LEU A 17 3.08 -7.17 -3.79
CA LEU A 17 1.82 -6.61 -3.31
C LEU A 17 0.86 -6.31 -4.47
N TYR A 18 0.89 -7.08 -5.57
CA TYR A 18 -0.08 -6.96 -6.68
C TYR A 18 -0.58 -8.33 -7.15
N GLU A 19 -1.69 -8.37 -7.89
CA GLU A 19 -2.14 -9.59 -8.57
C GLU A 19 -1.60 -9.66 -10.00
N LEU A 20 -0.90 -10.76 -10.33
CA LEU A 20 -0.46 -11.01 -11.70
C LEU A 20 -1.69 -11.19 -12.60
N ASP A 21 -1.77 -10.36 -13.62
CA ASP A 21 -2.74 -10.47 -14.69
C ASP A 21 -1.97 -10.86 -15.97
N PRO A 22 -2.05 -12.13 -16.42
CA PRO A 22 -1.30 -12.61 -17.59
C PRO A 22 -1.64 -11.86 -18.88
N ALA A 23 -2.80 -11.19 -18.95
CA ALA A 23 -3.17 -10.36 -20.09
C ALA A 23 -2.47 -9.00 -20.09
N LYS A 24 -1.87 -8.57 -18.98
CA LYS A 24 -1.14 -7.31 -18.83
C LYS A 24 0.35 -7.56 -18.76
N GLN A 25 1.09 -7.10 -19.75
CA GLN A 25 2.56 -7.14 -19.71
C GLN A 25 3.10 -5.96 -18.89
N ILE A 26 3.08 -6.10 -17.56
CA ILE A 26 3.60 -5.09 -16.64
C ILE A 26 5.12 -5.24 -16.55
N THR A 27 5.85 -4.18 -16.87
CA THR A 27 7.32 -4.11 -16.77
C THR A 27 7.81 -3.15 -15.68
N ASN A 28 6.91 -2.32 -15.14
CA ASN A 28 7.20 -1.38 -14.07
C ASN A 28 6.31 -1.67 -12.86
N PHE A 29 6.93 -1.99 -11.72
CA PHE A 29 6.26 -2.28 -10.46
C PHE A 29 6.43 -1.17 -9.42
N CYS A 30 7.13 -0.10 -9.79
CA CYS A 30 7.36 1.04 -8.91
C CYS A 30 6.09 1.90 -8.84
N CYS A 31 5.67 2.22 -7.62
CA CYS A 31 4.58 3.14 -7.34
C CYS A 31 5.02 4.12 -6.26
N TYR A 32 4.51 5.35 -6.30
CA TYR A 32 4.79 6.35 -5.28
C TYR A 32 3.58 6.51 -4.36
N VAL A 33 3.75 6.20 -3.08
CA VAL A 33 2.75 6.43 -2.04
C VAL A 33 3.11 7.70 -1.29
N MET A 34 2.19 8.66 -1.31
CA MET A 34 2.33 9.97 -0.67
C MET A 34 1.83 9.93 0.77
N ARG A 35 0.63 9.39 0.98
CA ARG A 35 -0.05 9.42 2.29
C ARG A 35 -0.83 8.14 2.52
N PRO A 36 -0.37 7.26 3.42
CA PRO A 36 -1.09 6.08 3.87
C PRO A 36 -1.50 6.23 5.35
N GLU A 37 -2.73 6.67 5.61
CA GLU A 37 -3.21 6.96 6.97
C GLU A 37 -4.39 6.08 7.36
N ILE A 38 -4.44 5.70 8.65
CA ILE A 38 -5.60 5.01 9.22
C ILE A 38 -6.29 5.93 10.21
N ASN A 39 -7.48 6.40 9.84
CA ASN A 39 -8.22 7.42 10.57
C ASN A 39 -9.57 6.86 11.04
N PRO A 40 -10.03 7.15 12.27
CA PRO A 40 -11.39 6.81 12.69
C PRO A 40 -12.39 7.63 11.87
N VAL A 41 -13.50 7.01 11.43
CA VAL A 41 -14.57 7.72 10.72
C VAL A 41 -15.36 8.63 11.66
N SER A 42 -15.55 8.19 12.91
CA SER A 42 -16.26 8.94 13.94
C SER A 42 -15.45 8.88 15.25
N PRO A 43 -14.58 9.86 15.51
CA PRO A 43 -13.66 9.82 16.66
C PRO A 43 -14.39 9.86 18.01
N GLU A 44 -15.59 10.44 18.02
CA GLU A 44 -16.46 10.60 19.20
C GLU A 44 -17.26 9.32 19.54
N SER A 45 -17.18 8.27 18.71
CA SER A 45 -17.99 7.05 18.90
C SER A 45 -17.37 6.12 19.94
N ASP A 46 -17.94 6.14 21.14
CA ASP A 46 -17.68 5.14 22.16
C ASP A 46 -18.61 3.93 22.00
N GLY A 47 -18.02 2.79 21.62
CA GLY A 47 -18.69 1.51 21.43
C GLY A 47 -17.82 0.52 20.65
N ASP A 48 -18.24 -0.76 20.61
CA ASP A 48 -17.49 -1.85 19.95
C ASP A 48 -17.47 -1.74 18.41
N ASN A 49 -18.34 -0.90 17.82
CA ASN A 49 -18.50 -0.81 16.37
C ASN A 49 -17.73 0.39 15.77
N ARG A 50 -16.44 0.51 16.09
CA ARG A 50 -15.59 1.58 15.54
C ARG A 50 -15.24 1.30 14.08
N VAL A 51 -15.52 2.27 13.23
CA VAL A 51 -15.17 2.22 11.80
C VAL A 51 -13.93 3.07 11.55
N TYR A 52 -13.00 2.53 10.76
CA TYR A 52 -11.78 3.21 10.34
C TYR A 52 -11.71 3.26 8.81
N VAL A 53 -11.04 4.29 8.31
CA VAL A 53 -10.70 4.44 6.90
C VAL A 53 -9.19 4.33 6.74
N PHE A 54 -8.74 3.57 5.75
CA PHE A 54 -7.37 3.66 5.24
C PHE A 54 -7.37 4.67 4.09
N ASP A 55 -6.98 5.91 4.39
CA ASP A 55 -6.85 6.98 3.41
C ASP A 55 -5.50 6.85 2.70
N LEU A 56 -5.54 6.63 1.39
CA LEU A 56 -4.37 6.36 0.57
C LEU A 56 -4.28 7.34 -0.60
N VAL A 57 -3.20 8.11 -0.64
CA VAL A 57 -2.85 9.02 -1.74
C VAL A 57 -1.53 8.58 -2.36
N GLY A 58 -1.47 8.54 -3.68
CA GLY A 58 -0.29 8.15 -4.45
C GLY A 58 -0.40 8.55 -5.92
N SER A 59 0.60 8.18 -6.72
CA SER A 59 0.62 8.46 -8.16
C SER A 59 -0.31 7.51 -8.94
N ALA A 60 0.14 6.27 -9.12
CA ALA A 60 -0.59 5.17 -9.73
C ALA A 60 -0.44 3.92 -8.86
N PHE A 61 -1.37 2.98 -8.99
CA PHE A 61 -1.36 1.72 -8.27
C PHE A 61 -1.48 0.54 -9.24
N LEU A 62 -0.76 -0.54 -8.95
CA LEU A 62 -0.86 -1.82 -9.65
C LEU A 62 -2.23 -2.47 -9.41
N TYR A 63 -2.57 -3.41 -10.28
CA TYR A 63 -3.83 -4.14 -10.17
C TYR A 63 -3.93 -4.86 -8.81
N HIS A 64 -5.02 -4.57 -8.09
CA HIS A 64 -5.29 -5.02 -6.73
C HIS A 64 -4.28 -4.61 -5.64
N GLN A 65 -3.34 -3.70 -5.91
CA GLN A 65 -2.29 -3.35 -4.96
C GLN A 65 -2.81 -2.91 -3.59
N VAL A 66 -3.78 -2.01 -3.59
CA VAL A 66 -4.38 -1.48 -2.35
C VAL A 66 -5.03 -2.59 -1.51
N ARG A 67 -5.61 -3.61 -2.16
CA ARG A 67 -6.23 -4.74 -1.46
C ARG A 67 -5.19 -5.66 -0.82
N TYR A 68 -4.03 -5.84 -1.44
CA TYR A 68 -2.91 -6.57 -0.84
C TYR A 68 -2.26 -5.78 0.30
N MET A 69 -2.09 -4.46 0.15
CA MET A 69 -1.65 -3.61 1.26
C MET A 69 -2.57 -3.77 2.47
N MET A 70 -3.89 -3.72 2.27
CA MET A 70 -4.86 -3.91 3.34
C MET A 70 -4.80 -5.31 3.95
N ALA A 71 -4.62 -6.36 3.14
CA ALA A 71 -4.47 -7.73 3.65
C ALA A 71 -3.30 -7.84 4.63
N VAL A 72 -2.13 -7.32 4.25
CA VAL A 72 -0.92 -7.33 5.10
C VAL A 72 -1.12 -6.45 6.33
N LEU A 73 -1.72 -5.27 6.19
CA LEU A 73 -2.03 -4.41 7.33
C LEU A 73 -2.97 -5.10 8.33
N PHE A 74 -3.96 -5.87 7.87
CA PHE A 74 -4.82 -6.66 8.74
C PHE A 74 -4.04 -7.72 9.52
N LEU A 75 -3.13 -8.45 8.87
CA LEU A 75 -2.26 -9.41 9.56
C LEU A 75 -1.40 -8.74 10.63
N VAL A 76 -0.85 -7.55 10.35
CA VAL A 76 -0.12 -6.76 11.35
C VAL A 76 -1.05 -6.26 12.47
N GLY A 77 -2.30 -5.93 12.15
CA GLY A 77 -3.31 -5.52 13.14
C GLY A 77 -3.75 -6.65 14.07
N THR A 78 -3.77 -7.89 13.57
CA THR A 78 -4.10 -9.10 14.33
C THR A 78 -2.88 -9.80 14.93
N VAL A 79 -1.69 -9.18 14.83
CA VAL A 79 -0.43 -9.69 15.40
C VAL A 79 0.00 -11.05 14.80
N LEU A 80 -0.43 -11.34 13.58
CA LEU A 80 0.04 -12.49 12.81
C LEU A 80 1.33 -12.18 12.04
N GLU A 81 1.61 -10.90 11.80
CA GLU A 81 2.83 -10.41 11.16
C GLU A 81 3.41 -9.20 11.92
N GLN A 82 4.73 -9.01 11.84
CA GLN A 82 5.38 -7.82 12.38
C GLN A 82 5.24 -6.64 11.42
N SER A 83 5.29 -5.41 11.92
CA SER A 83 5.16 -4.21 11.06
C SER A 83 6.26 -4.11 10.00
N SER A 84 7.45 -4.68 10.25
CA SER A 84 8.58 -4.74 9.31
C SER A 84 8.30 -5.58 8.06
N ILE A 85 7.25 -6.41 8.05
CA ILE A 85 6.89 -7.22 6.88
C ILE A 85 6.66 -6.36 5.63
N ILE A 86 6.15 -5.13 5.81
CA ILE A 86 5.86 -4.23 4.70
C ILE A 86 7.17 -3.86 3.96
N SER A 87 8.20 -3.43 4.69
CA SER A 87 9.52 -3.16 4.10
C SER A 87 10.14 -4.42 3.49
N ASN A 88 10.02 -5.57 4.16
CA ASN A 88 10.52 -6.84 3.61
C ASN A 88 9.90 -7.15 2.24
N LEU A 89 8.59 -6.99 2.09
CA LEU A 89 7.88 -7.27 0.84
C LEU A 89 8.29 -6.33 -0.31
N MET A 90 8.77 -5.13 0.00
CA MET A 90 9.25 -4.16 -0.99
C MET A 90 10.76 -4.29 -1.28
N ASN A 91 11.49 -5.02 -0.44
CA ASN A 91 12.92 -5.28 -0.60
C ASN A 91 13.20 -6.38 -1.65
N VAL A 92 13.08 -6.03 -2.94
CA VAL A 92 13.21 -6.99 -4.05
C VAL A 92 14.52 -6.85 -4.83
N PHE A 93 14.92 -5.63 -5.14
CA PHE A 93 16.17 -5.32 -5.80
C PHE A 93 16.78 -4.10 -5.11
N PRO A 94 17.37 -4.27 -3.92
CA PRO A 94 18.01 -3.16 -3.24
C PRO A 94 19.07 -2.57 -4.16
N ALA A 95 19.07 -1.24 -4.30
CA ALA A 95 20.12 -0.58 -5.06
C ALA A 95 21.46 -0.88 -4.37
N GLU A 96 22.49 -1.26 -5.14
CA GLU A 96 23.80 -1.62 -4.57
C GLU A 96 24.47 -0.49 -3.78
N SER A 97 24.02 0.75 -4.01
CA SER A 97 24.46 1.96 -3.30
C SER A 97 23.60 2.35 -2.11
N ASP A 98 22.50 1.65 -1.87
CA ASP A 98 21.62 1.96 -0.74
C ASP A 98 22.32 1.51 0.56
N GLN A 99 22.39 2.44 1.52
CA GLN A 99 22.94 2.22 2.86
C GLN A 99 21.85 2.38 3.92
N SER A 100 20.59 2.47 3.49
CA SER A 100 19.45 2.55 4.39
C SER A 100 19.41 1.30 5.29
N PRO A 101 18.74 1.38 6.46
CA PRO A 101 18.49 0.20 7.28
C PRO A 101 17.78 -0.92 6.51
N GLU A 102 17.08 -0.59 5.43
CA GLU A 102 16.33 -1.52 4.58
C GLU A 102 17.25 -2.46 3.77
N CYS A 103 18.50 -2.06 3.52
CA CYS A 103 19.50 -2.89 2.84
C CYS A 103 19.93 -4.13 3.63
N GLN A 104 19.61 -4.17 4.93
CA GLN A 104 19.86 -5.32 5.80
C GLN A 104 18.67 -6.27 5.86
N LEU A 105 17.54 -5.93 5.23
CA LEU A 105 16.36 -6.78 5.19
C LEU A 105 16.59 -7.97 4.27
N PRO A 106 15.92 -9.11 4.52
CA PRO A 106 16.00 -10.26 3.63
C PRO A 106 15.48 -9.89 2.24
N LEU A 107 16.21 -10.30 1.20
CA LEU A 107 15.79 -10.15 -0.19
C LEU A 107 14.54 -10.99 -0.45
N MET A 108 13.46 -10.38 -0.92
CA MET A 108 12.26 -11.12 -1.29
C MET A 108 12.29 -11.57 -2.74
N GLU A 109 12.76 -12.80 -2.94
CA GLU A 109 12.85 -13.43 -4.26
C GLU A 109 11.49 -13.86 -4.83
N ARG A 110 10.49 -14.08 -3.97
CA ARG A 110 9.16 -14.58 -4.36
C ARG A 110 8.07 -13.92 -3.54
N LYS A 111 6.94 -13.67 -4.20
CA LYS A 111 5.72 -13.19 -3.57
C LYS A 111 5.14 -14.26 -2.62
N PRO A 112 4.98 -13.97 -1.32
CA PRO A 112 4.24 -14.85 -0.41
C PRO A 112 2.75 -14.91 -0.75
N GLU A 113 2.10 -16.03 -0.43
CA GLU A 113 0.66 -16.20 -0.64
C GLU A 113 -0.14 -15.53 0.48
N TYR A 114 -0.49 -14.27 0.27
CA TYR A 114 -1.47 -13.57 1.11
C TYR A 114 -2.85 -13.59 0.47
N GLN A 115 -3.87 -13.93 1.26
CA GLN A 115 -5.26 -13.80 0.83
C GLN A 115 -5.59 -12.31 0.65
N MET A 116 -5.99 -11.94 -0.57
CA MET A 116 -6.39 -10.58 -0.90
C MET A 116 -7.60 -10.14 -0.04
N ALA A 117 -7.55 -8.91 0.48
CA ALA A 117 -8.65 -8.34 1.25
C ALA A 117 -9.93 -8.19 0.41
N ASN A 118 -11.10 -8.14 1.05
CA ASN A 118 -12.37 -7.92 0.35
C ASN A 118 -12.33 -6.61 -0.48
N ALA A 119 -13.00 -6.60 -1.64
CA ALA A 119 -13.07 -5.43 -2.51
C ALA A 119 -13.97 -4.31 -1.93
N LEU A 120 -14.89 -4.63 -1.01
CA LEU A 120 -15.74 -3.65 -0.36
C LEU A 120 -15.19 -3.32 1.04
N PRO A 121 -15.15 -2.03 1.45
CA PRO A 121 -15.53 -0.81 0.72
C PRO A 121 -14.29 -0.08 0.12
N LEU A 122 -13.65 -0.61 -0.92
CA LEU A 122 -12.61 0.13 -1.65
C LEU A 122 -13.28 1.17 -2.57
N MET A 123 -12.93 2.44 -2.41
CA MET A 123 -13.49 3.54 -3.20
C MET A 123 -12.39 4.49 -3.68
N LEU A 124 -12.35 4.74 -4.99
CA LEU A 124 -11.62 5.88 -5.55
C LEU A 124 -12.51 7.11 -5.46
N TYR A 125 -12.11 8.11 -4.68
CA TYR A 125 -12.97 9.27 -4.38
C TYR A 125 -12.42 10.62 -4.87
N THR A 126 -11.13 10.73 -5.20
CA THR A 126 -10.52 11.96 -5.77
C THR A 126 -9.45 11.64 -6.81
N GLN A 127 -9.31 12.52 -7.81
CA GLN A 127 -8.19 12.54 -8.77
C GLN A 127 -7.82 14.01 -9.09
N PRO A 128 -6.68 14.53 -8.57
CA PRO A 128 -6.35 15.97 -8.64
C PRO A 128 -6.14 16.53 -10.06
N TRP A 129 -5.90 15.67 -11.05
CA TRP A 129 -5.53 16.09 -12.41
C TRP A 129 -6.69 16.56 -13.29
N MET A 130 -7.93 16.56 -12.78
CA MET A 130 -9.10 16.99 -13.57
C MET A 130 -9.56 18.45 -13.34
N SER A 131 -8.89 19.24 -12.50
CA SER A 131 -9.34 20.61 -12.16
C SER A 131 -8.76 21.75 -13.03
N HIS A 132 -7.86 21.47 -13.98
CA HIS A 132 -7.22 22.52 -14.81
C HIS A 132 -7.61 22.42 -16.29
N GLY A 133 -8.90 22.57 -16.59
CA GLY A 133 -9.40 22.46 -17.96
C GLY A 133 -10.67 23.24 -18.24
N LYS A 134 -10.62 24.58 -18.11
CA LYS A 134 -11.23 25.59 -19.01
C LYS A 134 -11.18 26.98 -18.35
N GLN A 135 -10.09 27.68 -18.58
CA GLN A 135 -10.11 29.13 -18.70
C GLN A 135 -9.66 29.44 -20.13
N THR A 136 -10.60 29.37 -21.07
CA THR A 136 -10.43 29.95 -22.40
C THR A 136 -11.03 31.35 -22.36
N MET A 137 -10.23 32.31 -22.80
CA MET A 137 -10.57 33.73 -22.96
C MET A 137 -11.85 33.97 -23.75
#